data_AF-A0A0S7ZVF0-F1
#
_entry.id   AF-A0A0S7ZVF0-F1
#
_cell.length_a   1.000
_cell.length_b   1.000
_cell.length_c   1.000
_cell.angle_alpha   90.00
_cell.angle_beta   90.00
_cell.angle_gamma   90.00
#
_symmetry.space_group_name_H-M   'P 1'
#
loop_
_entity.id
_entity.type
_entity.pdbx_description
1 polymer ?
#
loop_
_entity_poly.entity_id
_entity_poly.type
_entity_poly.pdbx_seq_one_letter_code
_entity_poly.pdbx_strand_id
1 'polypeptide(L)'
;EDKYRITMAIAGFDQSELSIEVEGNALTIVGSKSEDAEQDRQYLYRGIAARNFERQFQLADHIKVTGANFKNGMLNIELEREIPEALKPRKITIQSDEGEVLNNAVVEKPHLVDSKIA
;
A
#
# COMPACT_ATOMS: atom_id res chain seq x y z
N GLU A 1 9.31 -13.56 1.87
CA GLU A 1 8.82 -13.66 0.48
C GLU A 1 8.29 -12.34 -0.06
N ASP A 2 8.40 -11.24 0.70
CA ASP A 2 7.76 -9.96 0.40
C ASP A 2 8.69 -8.87 -0.15
N LYS A 3 9.95 -9.23 -0.48
CA LYS A 3 10.95 -8.28 -0.97
C LYS A 3 11.18 -8.46 -2.46
N TYR A 4 11.07 -7.37 -3.20
CA TYR A 4 11.29 -7.32 -4.64
C TYR A 4 12.34 -6.26 -4.96
N ARG A 5 12.89 -6.33 -6.18
CA ARG A 5 13.86 -5.35 -6.65
C ARG A 5 13.66 -5.08 -8.13
N ILE A 6 13.61 -3.81 -8.49
CA ILE A 6 13.77 -3.36 -9.87
C ILE A 6 15.25 -3.03 -10.06
N THR A 7 15.88 -3.61 -11.08
CA THR A 7 17.27 -3.34 -11.44
C THR A 7 17.34 -2.84 -12.88
N MET A 8 17.98 -1.70 -13.09
CA MET A 8 18.11 -1.07 -14.39
C MET A 8 19.56 -0.65 -14.68
N ALA A 9 20.04 -0.99 -15.87
CA ALA A 9 21.31 -0.47 -16.38
C ALA A 9 21.07 0.91 -16.99
N ILE A 10 21.60 1.94 -16.33
CA ILE A 10 21.52 3.35 -16.72
C ILE A 10 22.92 3.98 -16.71
N ALA A 11 23.91 3.20 -17.16
CA ALA A 11 25.28 3.65 -17.27
C ALA A 11 25.38 4.90 -18.16
N GLY A 12 26.23 5.84 -17.75
CA GLY A 12 26.38 7.12 -18.43
C GLY A 12 25.56 8.26 -17.81
N PHE A 13 24.74 8.00 -16.79
CA PHE A 13 24.11 9.02 -15.96
C PHE A 13 24.82 9.18 -14.62
N ASP A 14 24.89 10.42 -14.14
CA ASP A 14 25.27 10.75 -12.78
C ASP A 14 24.04 10.79 -11.87
N GLN A 15 24.24 10.62 -10.55
CA GLN A 15 23.11 10.62 -9.61
C GLN A 15 22.29 11.91 -9.65
N SER A 16 22.92 13.06 -9.91
CA SER A 16 22.25 14.36 -10.03
C SER A 16 21.38 14.50 -11.28
N GLU A 17 21.54 13.60 -12.25
CA GLU A 17 20.80 13.58 -13.51
C GLU A 17 19.61 12.62 -13.47
N LEU A 18 19.36 11.98 -12.32
CA LEU A 18 18.31 10.99 -12.12
C LEU A 18 17.25 11.53 -11.17
N SER A 19 15.97 11.39 -11.56
CA SER A 19 14.82 11.57 -10.66
C SER A 19 14.07 10.25 -10.51
N ILE A 20 13.61 9.99 -9.29
CA ILE A 20 12.80 8.83 -8.94
C ILE A 20 11.65 9.31 -8.06
N GLU A 21 10.44 9.12 -8.55
CA GLU A 21 9.22 9.61 -7.89
C GLU A 21 8.17 8.50 -7.83
N VAL A 22 7.37 8.52 -6.77
CA VAL A 22 6.22 7.64 -6.62
C VAL A 22 4.98 8.49 -6.44
N GLU A 23 4.03 8.36 -7.36
CA GLU A 23 2.72 8.99 -7.28
C GLU A 23 1.64 7.91 -7.29
N GLY A 24 0.93 7.76 -6.17
CA GLY A 24 -0.02 6.66 -5.98
C GLY A 24 0.66 5.29 -6.07
N ASN A 25 0.38 4.56 -7.15
CA ASN A 25 1.01 3.27 -7.46
C ASN A 25 1.89 3.32 -8.73
N ALA A 26 2.21 4.51 -9.23
CA ALA A 26 3.15 4.69 -10.33
C ALA A 26 4.53 5.07 -9.78
N LEU A 27 5.55 4.27 -10.11
CA LEU A 27 6.96 4.57 -9.88
C LEU A 27 7.55 5.09 -11.19
N THR A 28 7.97 6.34 -11.22
CA THR A 28 8.56 7.00 -12.38
C THR A 28 10.05 7.23 -12.16
N ILE A 29 10.86 6.85 -13.15
CA ILE A 29 12.31 7.02 -13.17
C ILE A 29 12.67 7.82 -14.41
N VAL A 30 13.29 8.97 -14.22
CA VAL A 30 13.72 9.88 -15.27
C VAL A 30 15.24 10.02 -15.22
N GLY A 31 15.89 9.93 -16.37
CA GLY A 31 17.27 10.35 -16.54
C GLY A 31 17.36 11.47 -17.57
N SER A 32 17.96 12.60 -17.20
CA SER A 32 18.09 13.77 -18.08
C SER A 32 19.53 14.29 -18.11
N LYS A 33 20.13 14.29 -19.30
CA LYS A 33 21.39 14.96 -19.60
C LYS A 33 21.15 16.42 -19.93
N SER A 34 22.03 17.31 -19.47
CA SER A 34 22.02 18.70 -19.92
C SER A 34 22.45 18.79 -21.38
N GLU A 35 21.73 19.58 -22.18
CA GLU A 35 22.02 19.77 -23.60
C GLU A 35 23.39 20.45 -23.81
N ASP A 36 23.79 21.33 -22.89
CA ASP A 36 25.08 22.03 -22.91
C ASP A 36 26.27 21.08 -22.81
N ALA A 37 26.12 19.93 -22.13
CA ALA A 37 27.20 18.96 -21.98
C ALA A 37 27.50 18.19 -23.29
N GLU A 38 26.60 18.22 -24.28
CA GLU A 38 26.76 17.54 -25.56
C GLU A 38 27.22 18.46 -26.70
N GLN A 39 26.88 19.76 -26.66
CA GLN A 39 27.14 20.67 -27.79
C GLN A 39 28.62 21.03 -27.98
N ASP A 40 29.41 21.10 -26.91
CA ASP A 40 30.83 21.52 -26.97
C ASP A 40 31.83 20.36 -27.07
N ARG A 41 31.38 19.11 -27.21
CA ARG A 41 32.26 17.93 -27.19
C ARG A 41 32.42 17.32 -28.58
N GLN A 42 33.62 17.49 -29.17
CA GLN A 42 34.02 16.73 -30.35
C GLN A 42 34.46 15.32 -29.95
N TYR A 43 33.76 14.31 -30.47
CA TYR A 43 34.08 12.91 -30.28
C TYR A 43 34.69 12.31 -31.55
N LEU A 44 35.83 11.62 -31.42
CA LEU A 44 36.39 10.82 -32.52
C LEU A 44 35.56 9.55 -32.77
N TYR A 45 35.04 8.95 -31.70
CA TYR A 45 34.13 7.80 -31.75
C TYR A 45 33.28 7.74 -30.47
N ARG A 46 31.97 7.54 -30.61
CA ARG A 46 31.01 7.45 -29.50
C ARG A 46 30.24 6.15 -29.60
N GLY A 47 30.71 5.11 -28.90
CA GLY A 47 30.13 3.76 -28.95
C GLY A 47 28.74 3.64 -28.29
N ILE A 48 28.45 4.48 -27.29
CA ILE A 48 27.15 4.53 -26.62
C ILE A 48 26.86 5.99 -26.25
N ALA A 49 25.70 6.51 -26.66
CA ALA A 49 25.20 7.81 -26.26
C ALA A 49 24.13 7.63 -25.19
N ALA A 50 24.35 8.17 -23.99
CA ALA A 50 23.29 8.29 -23.00
C ALA A 50 22.25 9.29 -23.54
N ARG A 51 21.00 8.86 -23.59
CA ARG A 51 19.86 9.69 -24.05
C ARG A 51 18.87 9.82 -22.91
N ASN A 52 18.22 10.98 -22.84
CA ASN A 52 17.16 11.21 -21.88
C ASN A 52 16.13 10.08 -21.97
N PHE A 53 15.69 9.62 -20.80
CA PHE A 53 14.72 8.54 -20.71
C PHE A 53 13.73 8.80 -19.60
N GLU A 54 12.55 8.22 -19.77
CA GLU A 54 11.54 8.08 -18.74
C GLU A 54 11.06 6.62 -18.75
N ARG A 55 10.93 6.04 -17.57
CA ARG A 55 10.39 4.70 -17.35
C ARG A 55 9.43 4.74 -16.18
N GLN A 56 8.20 4.32 -16.44
CA GLN A 56 7.17 4.20 -15.43
C GLN A 56 6.87 2.72 -15.18
N PHE A 57 6.78 2.36 -13.90
CA PHE A 57 6.42 1.04 -13.43
C PHE A 57 5.11 1.13 -12.64
N GLN A 58 4.15 0.28 -13.00
CA GLN A 58 2.92 0.13 -12.22
C GLN A 58 3.20 -0.82 -11.05
N LEU A 59 3.14 -0.30 -9.83
CA LEU A 59 3.25 -1.09 -8.62
C LEU A 59 1.90 -1.76 -8.31
N ALA A 60 1.97 -3.00 -7.83
CA ALA A 60 0.79 -3.69 -7.33
C ALA A 60 0.33 -3.07 -6.00
N ASP A 61 -0.91 -3.33 -5.63
CA ASP A 61 -1.44 -2.92 -4.34
C ASP A 61 -0.56 -3.44 -3.21
N HIS A 62 -0.35 -2.60 -2.20
CA HIS A 62 0.46 -2.89 -1.02
C HIS A 62 1.97 -3.04 -1.28
N ILE A 63 2.48 -2.76 -2.48
CA ILE A 63 3.91 -2.64 -2.73
C ILE A 63 4.36 -1.21 -2.43
N LYS A 64 5.44 -1.06 -1.67
CA LYS A 64 6.09 0.23 -1.40
C LYS A 64 7.57 0.20 -1.76
N VAL A 65 8.09 1.36 -2.16
CA VAL A 65 9.52 1.57 -2.33
C VAL A 65 10.15 1.79 -0.95
N THR A 66 11.15 0.99 -0.60
CA THR A 66 11.86 1.08 0.67
C THR A 66 13.23 1.75 0.53
N GLY A 67 13.79 1.76 -0.68
CA GLY A 67 15.06 2.43 -0.96
C GLY A 67 15.45 2.42 -2.42
N ALA A 68 16.42 3.25 -2.77
CA ALA A 68 17.06 3.27 -4.07
C ALA A 68 18.58 3.42 -3.91
N ASN A 69 19.33 2.66 -4.70
CA ASN A 69 20.79 2.72 -4.72
C ASN A 69 21.28 2.74 -6.17
N PHE A 70 22.13 3.72 -6.49
CA PHE A 70 22.80 3.81 -7.77
C PHE A 70 24.30 3.56 -7.60
N LYS A 71 24.81 2.51 -8.27
CA LYS A 71 26.22 2.15 -8.22
C LYS A 71 26.67 1.53 -9.54
N ASN A 72 27.83 1.95 -10.05
CA ASN A 72 28.45 1.39 -11.25
C ASN A 72 27.51 1.36 -12.47
N GLY A 73 26.70 2.41 -12.67
CA GLY A 73 25.75 2.48 -13.79
C GLY A 73 24.51 1.60 -13.63
N MET A 74 24.30 1.03 -12.44
CA MET A 74 23.13 0.21 -12.11
C MET A 74 22.30 0.89 -11.05
N LEU A 75 21.01 1.10 -11.35
CA LEU A 75 20.02 1.55 -10.38
C LEU A 75 19.27 0.34 -9.83
N ASN A 76 19.26 0.20 -8.51
CA ASN A 76 18.49 -0.79 -7.78
C ASN A 76 17.44 -0.09 -6.94
N ILE A 77 16.18 -0.42 -7.15
CA ILE A 77 15.06 0.05 -6.34
C ILE A 77 14.55 -1.13 -5.54
N GLU A 78 14.57 -0.97 -4.22
CA GLU A 78 14.08 -1.97 -3.28
C GLU A 78 12.60 -1.75 -3.01
N LEU A 79 11.84 -2.84 -3.07
CA LEU A 79 10.39 -2.86 -2.94
C LEU A 79 10.01 -3.87 -1.87
N GLU A 80 8.99 -3.57 -1.08
CA GLU A 80 8.46 -4.48 -0.07
C GLU A 80 6.93 -4.50 -0.12
N ARG A 81 6.35 -5.69 0.09
CA ARG A 81 4.90 -5.86 0.23
C ARG A 81 4.49 -5.68 1.68
N GLU A 82 3.76 -4.61 1.96
CA GLU A 82 3.18 -4.34 3.27
C GLU A 82 1.68 -4.69 3.28
N ILE A 83 1.33 -5.92 3.66
CA ILE A 83 -0.07 -6.28 3.88
C ILE A 83 -0.51 -5.67 5.23
N PRO A 84 -1.48 -4.74 5.26
CA PRO A 84 -1.97 -4.20 6.53
C PRO A 84 -2.48 -5.31 7.44
N GLU A 85 -2.09 -5.29 8.71
CA GLU A 85 -2.58 -6.27 9.70
C GLU A 85 -4.12 -6.24 9.84
N ALA A 86 -4.76 -5.13 9.46
CA ALA A 86 -6.21 -4.98 9.43
C ALA A 86 -6.93 -5.94 8.47
N LEU A 87 -6.22 -6.48 7.45
CA LEU A 87 -6.74 -7.50 6.54
C LEU A 87 -6.53 -8.92 7.06
N LYS A 88 -5.87 -9.10 8.23
CA LYS A 88 -5.84 -10.41 8.88
C LYS A 88 -7.28 -10.79 9.24
N PRO A 89 -7.74 -12.00 8.87
CA PRO A 89 -9.11 -12.42 9.15
C PRO A 89 -9.37 -12.37 10.65
N ARG A 90 -10.43 -11.65 11.04
CA ARG A 90 -10.85 -11.53 12.44
C ARG A 90 -11.92 -12.58 12.72
N LYS A 91 -11.78 -13.30 13.82
CA LYS A 91 -12.81 -14.26 14.27
C LYS A 91 -13.99 -13.47 14.85
N ILE A 92 -15.19 -13.69 14.32
CA ILE A 92 -16.43 -13.13 14.87
C ILE A 92 -17.04 -14.17 15.82
N THR A 93 -17.38 -13.75 17.04
CA THR A 93 -18.11 -14.60 17.98
C THR A 93 -19.61 -14.50 17.68
N ILE A 94 -20.28 -15.64 17.52
CA ILE A 94 -21.74 -15.69 17.37
C ILE A 94 -22.35 -15.66 18.78
N GLN A 95 -23.20 -14.67 19.06
CA GLN A 95 -24.01 -14.63 20.28
C GLN A 95 -25.33 -15.36 20.02
N SER A 96 -25.72 -16.26 20.93
CA SER A 96 -27.04 -16.88 20.94
C SER A 96 -27.98 -16.05 21.80
N ASP A 97 -29.01 -15.46 21.18
CA ASP A 97 -30.15 -14.88 21.90
C ASP A 97 -30.99 -16.03 22.48
N GLU A 98 -30.66 -16.47 23.69
CA GLU A 98 -31.61 -17.21 24.52
C GLU A 98 -32.54 -16.17 25.17
N GLY A 99 -33.67 -15.95 24.49
CA GLY A 99 -34.70 -14.99 24.89
C GLY A 99 -35.20 -15.21 26.31
N GLU A 100 -35.28 -14.10 27.06
CA GLU A 100 -36.01 -14.02 28.32
C GLU A 100 -37.47 -14.47 28.13
N VAL A 101 -37.84 -15.55 28.82
CA VAL A 101 -39.20 -16.06 28.90
C VAL A 101 -40.11 -15.05 29.62
N LEU A 102 -41.18 -14.66 28.94
CA LEU A 102 -42.25 -13.79 29.45
C LEU A 102 -43.00 -14.50 30.60
N ASN A 103 -42.89 -13.98 31.82
CA ASN A 103 -43.75 -14.38 32.94
C ASN A 103 -45.18 -13.87 32.69
N ASN A 104 -46.06 -14.73 32.20
CA ASN A 104 -47.48 -14.42 32.09
C ASN A 104 -48.14 -14.51 33.47
N ALA A 105 -48.60 -13.35 33.97
CA ALA A 105 -49.47 -13.25 35.12
C ALA A 105 -50.82 -13.94 34.81
N VAL A 106 -51.23 -14.90 35.64
CA VAL A 106 -52.64 -15.29 35.75
C VAL A 106 -53.21 -14.60 36.98
N VAL A 107 -54.06 -13.61 36.70
CA VAL A 107 -54.95 -12.93 37.63
C VAL A 107 -56.08 -13.88 37.99
N GLU A 108 -56.24 -14.22 39.26
CA GLU A 108 -57.55 -14.58 39.81
C GLU A 108 -57.76 -13.90 41.18
N LYS A 109 -58.57 -12.85 41.18
CA LYS A 109 -59.48 -12.48 42.28
C LYS A 109 -60.80 -12.07 41.63
N PRO A 110 -61.95 -12.56 42.16
CA PRO A 110 -62.78 -11.71 43.02
C PRO A 110 -63.38 -12.48 44.22
N HIS A 111 -63.39 -11.92 45.44
CA HIS A 111 -64.43 -11.06 46.05
C HIS A 111 -65.74 -11.84 46.36
N LEU A 112 -66.28 -11.91 47.58
CA LEU A 112 -66.93 -10.79 48.31
C LEU A 112 -67.33 -11.21 49.75
N VAL A 113 -66.87 -10.41 50.73
CA VAL A 113 -67.54 -9.87 51.95
C VAL A 113 -68.08 -10.80 53.05
N ASP A 114 -67.39 -10.71 54.20
CA ASP A 114 -67.97 -10.86 55.53
C ASP A 114 -68.97 -9.73 55.83
N SER A 115 -70.23 -10.06 56.09
CA SER A 115 -71.17 -9.16 56.77
C SER A 115 -71.60 -9.73 58.13
N LYS A 116 -70.92 -9.25 59.17
CA LYS A 116 -71.47 -8.78 60.45
C LYS A 116 -72.92 -9.15 60.87
N ILE A 117 -73.02 -9.58 62.13
CA ILE A 117 -74.06 -9.28 63.14
C ILE A 117 -75.35 -10.14 63.11
N ALA A 118 -75.46 -11.07 64.07
CA ALA A 118 -76.46 -11.07 65.15
C ALA A 118 -75.95 -11.96 66.30
#